data_AF-A0A8J4CWD9-F1
#
_entry.id   AF-A0A8J4CWD9-F1
#
_cell.length_a   1.000
_cell.length_b   1.000
_cell.length_c   1.000
_cell.angle_alpha   90.00
_cell.angle_beta   90.00
_cell.angle_gamma   90.00
#
_symmetry.space_group_name_H-M   'P 1'
#
loop_
_entity.id
_entity.type
_entity.pdbx_description
1 polymer ?
#
loop_
_entity_poly.entity_id
_entity_poly.type
_entity_poly.pdbx_seq_one_letter_code
_entity_poly.pdbx_strand_id
1 'polypeptide(L)'
;SNQDTCLIQKTAVKEGDWIETGDLLADSASSVGGELAIGHNIIVAYMPWEGYNYEDAILINERLVYDDIYTSVHIERYEILTTDTKLGSEQITREIPDTNENEIR
;
A
#
# COMPACT_ATOMS: atom_id res chain seq x y z
N SER A 1 -2.81 -1.89 -7.93
CA SER A 1 -3.68 -2.81 -8.71
C SER A 1 -4.77 -1.96 -9.35
N ASN A 2 -5.85 -2.53 -9.90
CA ASN A 2 -7.01 -1.73 -10.33
C ASN A 2 -7.70 -1.00 -9.15
N GLN A 3 -7.42 -1.42 -7.91
CA GLN A 3 -7.92 -0.81 -6.67
C GLN A 3 -6.78 -0.13 -5.90
N ASP A 4 -5.72 0.30 -6.60
CA ASP A 4 -4.57 1.02 -6.05
C ASP A 4 -3.77 0.27 -4.97
N THR A 5 -4.09 -0.99 -4.68
CA THR A 5 -3.33 -1.82 -3.74
C THR A 5 -1.97 -2.24 -4.31
N CYS A 6 -0.95 -2.28 -3.45
CA CYS A 6 0.37 -2.74 -3.84
C CYS A 6 0.39 -4.27 -4.04
N LEU A 7 0.74 -4.71 -5.25
CA LEU A 7 0.93 -6.12 -5.59
C LEU A 7 2.43 -6.39 -5.67
N ILE A 8 3.01 -6.82 -4.55
CA ILE A 8 4.41 -7.20 -4.43
C ILE A 8 4.55 -8.73 -4.35
N GLN A 9 5.64 -9.27 -4.91
CA GLN A 9 6.05 -10.64 -4.68
C GLN A 9 7.33 -10.65 -3.84
N LYS A 10 7.34 -11.42 -2.76
CA LYS A 10 8.49 -11.57 -1.86
C LYS A 10 9.06 -12.97 -2.03
N THR A 11 10.37 -13.07 -2.27
CA THR A 11 11.05 -14.37 -2.40
C THR A 11 10.93 -15.17 -1.10
N ALA A 12 10.45 -16.40 -1.19
CA ALA A 12 10.33 -17.33 -0.06
C ALA A 12 11.57 -18.24 0.08
N VAL A 13 12.34 -18.42 -1.00
CA VAL A 13 13.55 -19.25 -1.07
C VAL A 13 14.83 -18.42 -1.03
N LYS A 14 15.95 -19.06 -0.70
CA LYS A 14 17.30 -18.50 -0.71
C LYS A 14 18.20 -19.23 -1.69
N GLU A 15 19.33 -18.62 -2.02
CA GLU A 15 20.35 -19.25 -2.85
C GLU A 15 20.88 -20.53 -2.17
N GLY A 16 20.88 -21.64 -2.92
CA GLY A 16 21.33 -22.94 -2.43
C GLY A 16 20.24 -23.82 -1.83
N ASP A 17 18.99 -23.33 -1.72
CA ASP A 17 17.87 -24.17 -1.30
C ASP A 17 17.58 -25.25 -2.36
N TRP A 18 17.39 -26.49 -1.90
CA TRP A 18 16.87 -27.57 -2.74
C TRP A 18 15.36 -27.41 -2.88
N ILE A 19 14.86 -27.44 -4.11
CA ILE A 19 13.44 -27.27 -4.42
C ILE A 19 12.92 -28.47 -5.22
N GLU A 20 11.68 -28.82 -4.97
CA GLU A 20 10.91 -29.82 -5.71
C GLU A 20 9.76 -29.18 -6.50
N THR A 21 9.15 -29.98 -7.38
CA THR A 21 8.02 -29.49 -8.18
C THR A 21 6.82 -29.22 -7.27
N GLY A 22 6.35 -27.97 -7.26
CA GLY A 22 5.23 -27.52 -6.44
C GLY A 22 5.64 -26.69 -5.23
N ASP A 23 6.93 -26.54 -4.96
CA ASP A 23 7.42 -25.71 -3.87
C ASP A 23 7.17 -24.21 -4.12
N LEU A 24 6.95 -23.49 -3.03
CA LEU A 24 6.74 -22.05 -3.03
C LEU A 24 8.05 -21.31 -3.31
N LEU A 25 8.11 -20.56 -4.40
CA LEU A 25 9.27 -19.71 -4.73
C LEU A 25 9.13 -18.27 -4.21
N ALA A 26 7.91 -17.75 -4.22
CA ALA A 26 7.61 -16.39 -3.78
C ALA A 26 6.19 -16.28 -3.23
N ASP A 27 6.06 -15.54 -2.14
CA ASP A 27 4.78 -15.10 -1.60
C ASP A 27 4.26 -13.88 -2.35
N SER A 28 2.94 -13.76 -2.40
CA SER A 28 2.23 -12.59 -2.91
C SER A 28 2.05 -11.52 -1.82
N ALA A 29 1.42 -10.39 -2.17
CA ALA A 29 1.13 -9.30 -1.25
C ALA A 29 0.21 -9.69 -0.07
N SER A 30 -0.53 -10.81 -0.20
CA SER A 30 -1.46 -11.29 0.82
C SER A 30 -1.29 -12.79 1.08
N SER A 31 -0.05 -13.29 0.97
CA SER A 31 0.28 -14.65 1.40
C SER A 31 1.54 -14.68 2.25
N VAL A 32 1.60 -15.66 3.15
CA VAL A 32 2.78 -15.97 3.95
C VAL A 32 2.94 -17.48 3.97
N GLY A 33 4.09 -17.98 3.52
CA GLY A 33 4.35 -19.41 3.47
C GLY A 33 3.41 -20.16 2.52
N GLY A 34 2.90 -19.49 1.48
CA GLY A 34 2.00 -20.09 0.50
C GLY A 34 0.54 -20.16 0.96
N GLU A 35 0.23 -19.68 2.15
CA GLU A 35 -1.13 -19.58 2.67
C GLU A 35 -1.67 -18.15 2.59
N LEU A 36 -3.00 -18.01 2.47
CA LEU A 36 -3.66 -16.70 2.42
C LEU A 36 -3.53 -15.97 3.76
N ALA A 37 -2.99 -14.75 3.72
CA ALA A 37 -2.76 -13.89 4.88
C ALA A 37 -3.21 -12.45 4.56
N ILE A 38 -4.49 -12.15 4.81
CA ILE A 38 -5.12 -10.84 4.53
C ILE A 38 -5.00 -9.84 5.69
N GLY A 39 -4.42 -10.24 6.82
CA GLY A 39 -4.30 -9.43 8.02
C GLY A 39 -3.32 -10.05 9.01
N HIS A 40 -3.38 -9.61 10.26
CA HIS A 40 -2.47 -10.05 11.31
C HIS A 40 -3.21 -10.67 12.50
N ASN A 41 -2.59 -11.69 13.08
CA ASN A 41 -3.02 -12.27 14.34
C ASN A 41 -2.57 -11.37 15.49
N ILE A 42 -3.51 -10.93 16.32
CA ILE A 42 -3.24 -10.07 17.48
C ILE A 42 -3.87 -10.66 18.75
N ILE A 43 -3.37 -10.23 19.91
CA ILE A 43 -3.97 -10.58 21.20
C ILE A 43 -5.15 -9.64 21.45
N VAL A 44 -6.31 -10.21 21.75
CA VAL A 44 -7.54 -9.47 22.02
C VAL A 44 -8.01 -9.75 23.45
N ALA A 45 -8.39 -8.71 24.17
CA ALA A 45 -9.04 -8.81 25.47
C ALA A 45 -10.53 -8.50 25.31
N TYR A 46 -11.39 -9.39 25.79
CA TYR A 46 -12.84 -9.18 25.76
C TYR A 46 -13.32 -8.66 27.12
N MET A 47 -13.46 -7.34 27.24
CA MET A 47 -13.95 -6.66 28.44
C MET A 47 -14.53 -5.28 28.09
N PRO A 48 -15.55 -4.79 28.83
CA PRO A 48 -15.96 -3.39 28.71
C PRO A 48 -14.84 -2.47 29.24
N TRP A 49 -14.59 -1.35 28.57
CA TRP A 49 -13.54 -0.41 28.96
C TRP A 49 -13.99 1.05 28.86
N GLU A 50 -14.33 1.66 30.00
CA GLU A 50 -14.66 3.09 30.17
C GLU A 50 -15.61 3.70 29.12
N GLY A 51 -16.44 2.86 28.46
CA GLY A 51 -17.32 3.29 27.38
C GLY A 51 -16.64 3.51 26.01
N TYR A 52 -15.31 3.35 25.89
CA TYR A 52 -14.60 3.49 24.62
C TYR A 52 -14.91 2.37 23.62
N ASN A 53 -15.32 1.20 24.10
CA ASN A 53 -15.80 0.10 23.27
C ASN A 53 -17.33 -0.05 23.32
N TYR A 54 -18.04 1.06 23.42
CA TYR A 54 -19.51 1.08 23.38
C TYR A 54 -20.01 0.73 21.96
N GLU A 55 -21.10 -0.04 21.88
CA GLU A 55 -21.65 -0.60 20.64
C GLU A 55 -20.59 -1.35 19.82
N ASP A 56 -20.23 -0.84 18.63
CA ASP A 56 -19.33 -1.48 17.68
C ASP A 56 -17.92 -0.84 17.66
N ALA A 57 -17.63 0.03 18.64
CA ALA A 57 -16.33 0.69 18.74
C ALA A 57 -15.22 -0.28 19.20
N ILE A 58 -14.04 -0.17 18.59
CA ILE A 58 -12.87 -0.98 18.91
C ILE A 58 -11.79 -0.08 19.51
N LEU A 59 -11.33 -0.42 20.71
CA LEU A 59 -10.14 0.19 21.29
C LEU A 59 -8.89 -0.52 20.76
N ILE A 60 -7.94 0.24 20.24
CA ILE A 60 -6.66 -0.28 19.75
C ILE A 60 -5.50 0.16 20.64
N ASN A 61 -4.49 -0.68 20.74
CA ASN A 61 -3.25 -0.34 21.42
C ASN A 61 -2.34 0.46 20.47
N GLU A 62 -1.71 1.53 20.95
CA GLU A 62 -0.78 2.35 20.17
C GLU A 62 0.38 1.55 19.56
N ARG A 63 0.76 0.44 20.18
CA ARG A 63 1.80 -0.45 19.67
C ARG A 63 1.49 -0.98 18.28
N LEU A 64 0.20 -1.16 17.92
CA LEU A 64 -0.18 -1.58 16.57
C LEU A 64 0.29 -0.59 15.49
N VAL A 65 0.41 0.69 15.85
CA VAL A 65 0.92 1.76 14.98
C VAL A 65 2.44 1.79 15.00
N TYR A 66 3.06 1.77 16.19
CA TYR A 66 4.52 1.84 16.32
C TYR A 66 5.25 0.63 15.72
N ASP A 67 4.62 -0.55 15.76
CA ASP A 67 5.17 -1.79 15.23
C ASP A 67 4.75 -2.03 13.75
N ASP A 68 4.11 -1.05 13.09
CA ASP A 68 3.69 -1.08 11.67
C ASP A 68 2.82 -2.32 11.29
N ILE A 69 2.01 -2.83 12.23
CA ILE A 69 1.27 -4.09 12.04
C ILE A 69 0.14 -3.93 11.02
N TYR A 70 -0.60 -2.83 11.07
CA TYR A 70 -1.73 -2.58 10.16
C TYR A 70 -1.42 -1.46 9.15
N THR A 71 -0.19 -1.43 8.64
CA THR A 71 0.26 -0.47 7.63
C THR A 71 0.07 -1.04 6.22
N SER A 72 -0.55 -0.28 5.30
CA SER A 72 -0.75 -0.66 3.89
C SER A 72 -0.12 0.34 2.94
N VAL A 73 0.20 -0.11 1.72
CA VAL A 73 0.76 0.73 0.64
C VAL A 73 -0.24 0.85 -0.49
N HIS A 74 -0.56 2.10 -0.84
CA HIS A 74 -1.44 2.46 -1.95
C HIS A 74 -0.66 3.24 -3.01
N ILE A 75 -0.86 2.89 -4.28
CA ILE A 75 -0.17 3.49 -5.42
C ILE A 75 -1.22 4.00 -6.39
N GLU A 76 -1.28 5.32 -6.56
CA GLU A 76 -2.19 5.99 -7.48
C GLU A 76 -1.48 6.36 -8.78
N ARG A 77 -2.21 6.29 -9.90
CA ARG A 77 -1.70 6.64 -11.23
C ARG A 77 -2.36 7.91 -11.73
N TYR A 78 -1.55 8.96 -11.89
CA TYR A 78 -1.96 10.21 -12.52
C TYR A 78 -1.46 10.22 -13.97
N GLU A 79 -2.36 10.47 -14.91
CA GLU A 79 -2.02 10.57 -16.33
C GLU A 79 -2.38 11.95 -16.87
N ILE A 80 -1.48 12.53 -17.66
CA ILE A 80 -1.72 13.75 -18.41
C ILE A 80 -1.39 13.49 -19.88
N LEU A 81 -2.19 14.07 -20.76
CA LEU A 81 -2.01 13.99 -22.20
C LEU A 81 -1.88 15.40 -22.75
N THR A 82 -1.13 15.52 -23.83
CA THR A 82 -0.89 16.77 -24.54
C THR A 82 -1.45 16.61 -25.94
N THR A 83 -2.29 17.55 -26.37
CA THR A 83 -2.99 17.48 -27.66
C THR A 83 -2.61 18.63 -28.59
N ASP A 84 -2.53 18.32 -29.89
CA ASP A 84 -2.43 19.34 -30.92
C ASP A 84 -3.79 19.97 -31.17
N THR A 85 -3.91 21.25 -30.83
CA THR A 85 -5.13 22.02 -31.10
C THR A 85 -4.94 22.88 -32.35
N LYS A 86 -6.05 23.38 -32.90
CA LYS A 86 -6.00 24.34 -34.02
C LYS A 86 -5.30 25.66 -33.66
N LEU A 87 -5.18 25.97 -32.37
CA LEU A 87 -4.56 27.20 -31.86
C LEU A 87 -3.08 27.01 -31.51
N GLY A 88 -2.58 25.79 -31.58
CA GLY A 88 -1.21 25.43 -31.24
C GLY A 88 -1.14 24.08 -30.53
N SER A 89 0.06 23.51 -30.54
CA SER A 89 0.40 22.30 -29.79
C SER A 89 0.52 22.64 -28.31
N GLU A 90 -0.18 21.90 -27.45
CA GLU A 90 0.08 21.96 -26.01
C GLU A 90 1.53 21.49 -25.72
N GLN A 91 2.13 21.95 -24.62
CA GLN A 91 3.51 21.61 -24.24
C GLN A 91 3.60 21.31 -22.75
N ILE A 92 4.35 20.25 -22.41
CA ILE A 92 4.72 19.96 -21.01
C ILE A 92 5.98 20.77 -20.69
N THR A 93 5.82 21.83 -19.92
CA THR A 93 6.91 22.73 -19.50
C THR A 93 6.82 23.00 -18.00
N ARG A 94 7.96 23.39 -17.42
CA ARG A 94 8.07 23.88 -16.04
C ARG A 94 7.61 25.34 -15.90
N GLU A 95 7.39 26.03 -17.02
CA GLU A 95 6.90 27.41 -17.06
C GLU A 95 5.38 27.46 -16.83
N ILE A 96 4.96 27.78 -15.61
CA ILE A 96 3.56 27.93 -15.25
C ILE A 96 3.22 29.43 -15.21
N PRO A 97 2.20 29.90 -15.96
CA PRO A 97 1.79 31.31 -15.92
C PRO A 97 1.39 31.74 -14.50
N ASP A 98 1.67 33.00 -14.14
CA ASP A 98 1.24 33.64 -12.89
C ASP A 98 1.66 32.92 -11.58
N THR A 99 2.69 32.05 -11.64
CA THR A 99 3.17 31.28 -10.48
C THR A 99 4.50 31.84 -9.96
N ASN A 100 4.65 31.96 -8.64
CA ASN A 100 5.90 32.41 -8.02
C ASN A 100 6.98 31.32 -8.10
N GLU A 101 8.25 31.69 -8.33
CA GLU A 101 9.38 30.72 -8.44
C GLU A 101 9.53 29.79 -7.22
N ASN A 102 9.04 30.21 -6.05
CA ASN A 102 9.07 29.41 -4.82
C ASN A 102 8.05 28.26 -4.80
N GLU A 103 6.99 28.30 -5.61
CA GLU A 103 5.97 27.24 -5.70
C GLU A 103 6.34 26.14 -6.70
N ILE A 104 7.26 26.43 -7.63
CA ILE A 104 7.73 25.53 -8.70
C ILE A 104 9.02 24.80 -8.25
N ARG A 105 9.35 24.81 -6.96
CA ARG A 105 10.63 24.30 -6.46
C ARG A 105 10.54 22.90 -5.85
#